data_AF-A0A2G9YBP9-F1
#
_entry.id   AF-A0A2G9YBP9-F1
#
_cell.length_a   1.000
_cell.length_b   1.000
_cell.length_c   1.000
_cell.angle_alpha   90.00
_cell.angle_beta   90.00
_cell.angle_gamma   90.00
#
_symmetry.space_group_name_H-M   'P 1'
#
loop_
_entity.id
_entity.type
_entity.pdbx_description
1 polymer ?
#
loop_
_entity_poly.entity_id
_entity_poly.type
_entity_poly.pdbx_seq_one_letter_code
_entity_poly.pdbx_strand_id
1 'polypeptide(L)'
;MGHWQKGRIATVRGIRCGAGDYGALVFGAKKVSPVLYSREIPIYSQLLRKIMPFFKGGPAPVAPEETLEIMAFMEAALLSEKEHREVALKEVMKN
;
A
#
# COMPACT_ATOMS: atom_id res chain seq x y z
N MET A 1 -4.13 -9.54 -8.20
CA MET A 1 -5.34 -8.93 -7.58
C MET A 1 -5.33 -9.32 -6.11
N GLY A 2 -5.69 -8.43 -5.20
CA GLY A 2 -5.77 -8.76 -3.78
C GLY A 2 -7.21 -8.75 -3.29
N HIS A 3 -7.52 -9.65 -2.36
CA HIS A 3 -8.81 -9.75 -1.67
C HIS A 3 -8.60 -9.49 -0.18
N TRP A 4 -9.34 -8.53 0.36
CA TRP A 4 -9.33 -8.17 1.78
C TRP A 4 -10.66 -8.49 2.43
N GLN A 5 -10.64 -8.49 3.76
CA GLN A 5 -11.84 -8.70 4.58
C GLN A 5 -13.02 -7.83 4.10
N LYS A 6 -14.23 -8.38 4.28
CA LYS A 6 -15.51 -7.78 3.87
C LYS A 6 -15.68 -7.69 2.35
N GLY A 7 -15.06 -8.60 1.60
CA GLY A 7 -15.18 -8.67 0.13
C GLY A 7 -14.55 -7.50 -0.61
N ARG A 8 -13.63 -6.76 0.03
CA ARG A 8 -12.91 -5.66 -0.60
C ARG A 8 -11.89 -6.24 -1.57
N ILE A 9 -11.76 -5.60 -2.73
CA ILE A 9 -10.86 -6.04 -3.79
C ILE A 9 -10.00 -4.87 -4.21
N ALA A 10 -8.71 -5.10 -4.45
CA ALA A 10 -7.83 -4.10 -5.02
C ALA A 10 -6.93 -4.68 -6.12
N THR A 11 -6.61 -3.82 -7.08
CA THR A 11 -5.60 -4.07 -8.11
C THR A 11 -4.51 -3.03 -7.95
N VAL A 12 -3.26 -3.49 -7.86
CA VAL A 12 -2.09 -2.63 -7.76
C VAL A 12 -1.30 -2.77 -9.06
N ARG A 13 -0.81 -1.66 -9.60
CA ARG A 13 0.03 -1.63 -10.79
C ARG A 13 1.26 -0.78 -10.51
N GLY A 14 2.44 -1.37 -10.70
CA GLY A 14 3.70 -0.64 -10.72
C GLY A 14 4.11 -0.33 -12.16
N ILE A 15 4.58 0.89 -12.42
CA ILE A 15 5.17 1.30 -13.69
C ILE A 15 6.65 1.60 -13.43
N ARG A 16 7.56 0.78 -13.97
CA ARG A 16 9.01 0.91 -13.74
C ARG A 16 9.67 1.94 -14.65
N CYS A 17 9.14 2.13 -15.86
CA CYS A 17 9.62 3.08 -16.85
C CYS A 17 8.44 3.84 -17.47
N GLY A 18 8.59 5.14 -17.72
CA GLY A 18 7.54 5.97 -18.30
C GLY A 18 6.75 6.75 -17.24
N ALA A 19 5.41 6.63 -17.26
CA ALA A 19 4.52 7.38 -16.38
C ALA A 19 4.62 6.91 -14.92
N GLY A 20 5.56 7.49 -14.16
CA GLY A 20 5.82 7.21 -12.74
C GLY A 20 4.89 7.94 -11.76
N ASP A 21 3.62 8.15 -12.13
CA ASP A 21 2.62 8.75 -11.23
C ASP A 21 2.15 7.71 -10.19
N TYR A 22 1.56 8.17 -9.09
CA TYR A 22 1.04 7.31 -8.03
C TYR A 22 -0.26 7.87 -7.45
N GLY A 23 -1.10 6.95 -6.98
CA GLY A 23 -2.39 7.27 -6.40
C GLY A 23 -3.25 6.02 -6.29
N ALA A 24 -4.51 6.22 -5.96
CA ALA A 24 -5.50 5.17 -5.96
C ALA A 24 -6.84 5.69 -6.50
N LEU A 25 -7.68 4.79 -7.00
CA LEU A 25 -9.08 5.08 -7.30
C LEU A 25 -9.93 4.19 -6.42
N VAL A 26 -10.65 4.79 -5.48
CA VAL A 26 -11.46 4.07 -4.49
C VAL A 26 -12.92 4.08 -4.93
N PHE A 27 -13.48 2.91 -5.17
CA PHE A 27 -14.90 2.72 -5.46
C PHE A 27 -15.65 2.48 -4.16
N GLY A 28 -16.43 3.45 -3.70
CA GLY A 28 -17.28 3.34 -2.52
C GLY A 28 -18.76 3.42 -2.89
N ALA A 29 -19.62 2.94 -1.99
CA ALA A 29 -21.07 2.91 -2.21
C ALA A 29 -21.70 4.30 -2.48
N LYS A 30 -21.10 5.37 -1.94
CA LYS A 30 -21.61 6.75 -2.11
C LYS A 30 -20.92 7.53 -3.22
N LYS A 31 -19.65 7.21 -3.50
CA LYS A 31 -18.84 7.91 -4.51
C LYS A 31 -17.63 7.08 -4.91
N VAL A 32 -17.16 7.34 -6.13
CA VAL A 32 -15.82 6.97 -6.57
C VAL A 32 -14.90 8.17 -6.28
N SER A 33 -13.76 7.93 -5.64
CA SER A 33 -12.86 8.99 -5.21
C SER A 33 -11.43 8.69 -5.64
N PRO A 34 -10.78 9.56 -6.43
CA PRO A 34 -9.34 9.47 -6.64
C PRO A 34 -8.62 9.92 -5.35
N VAL A 35 -7.56 9.20 -5.00
CA VAL A 35 -6.60 9.58 -3.97
C VAL A 35 -5.41 10.17 -4.71
N LEU A 36 -5.31 11.49 -4.69
CA LEU A 36 -4.26 12.26 -5.35
C LEU A 36 -3.41 12.93 -4.27
N TYR A 37 -2.14 13.17 -4.58
CA TYR A 37 -1.26 13.98 -3.75
C TYR A 37 -1.30 15.45 -4.22
N SER A 38 -1.06 16.37 -3.28
CA SER A 38 -0.89 17.79 -3.64
C SER A 38 0.31 17.96 -4.57
N ARG A 39 0.10 18.63 -5.70
CA ARG A 39 1.18 19.04 -6.61
C ARG A 39 1.86 20.34 -6.14
N GLU A 40 1.22 21.08 -5.26
CA GLU A 40 1.73 22.34 -4.70
C GLU A 40 2.63 22.09 -3.49
N ILE A 41 2.21 21.19 -2.59
CA ILE A 41 2.97 20.83 -1.39
C ILE A 41 3.74 19.54 -1.69
N PRO A 42 5.08 19.56 -1.75
CA PRO A 42 5.87 18.37 -2.08
C PRO A 42 5.55 17.20 -1.15
N ILE A 43 5.36 16.00 -1.69
CA ILE A 43 4.98 14.83 -0.89
C ILE A 43 5.95 14.56 0.26
N TYR A 44 7.24 14.78 0.05
CA TYR A 44 8.25 14.60 1.09
C TYR A 44 8.01 15.52 2.29
N SER A 45 7.56 16.75 2.06
CA SER A 45 7.20 17.67 3.15
C SER A 45 5.97 17.18 3.94
N GLN A 46 4.99 16.58 3.27
CA GLN A 46 3.82 15.98 3.93
C GLN A 46 4.21 14.76 4.75
N LEU A 47 5.14 13.94 4.25
CA LEU A 47 5.70 12.81 4.95
C LEU A 47 6.47 13.24 6.21
N LEU A 48 7.34 14.25 6.10
CA LEU A 48 8.10 14.79 7.23
C LEU A 48 7.20 15.29 8.36
N ARG A 49 6.03 15.88 8.06
CA ARG A 49 5.05 16.29 9.07
C ARG A 49 4.54 15.12 9.93
N LYS A 50 4.56 13.90 9.40
CA LYS A 50 4.17 12.67 10.13
C LYS A 50 5.36 11.96 10.78
N ILE A 51 6.52 11.97 10.12
CA ILE A 51 7.72 11.30 10.59
C ILE A 51 8.43 12.06 11.73
N MET A 52 8.50 13.38 11.67
CA MET A 52 9.21 14.16 12.70
C MET A 52 8.67 13.96 14.13
N PRO A 53 7.34 13.94 14.38
CA PRO A 53 6.81 13.64 15.71
C PRO A 53 7.26 12.29 16.26
N PHE A 54 7.34 11.25 15.42
CA PHE A 54 7.81 9.92 15.82
C PHE A 54 9.26 9.96 16.32
N PHE A 55 10.17 10.60 15.58
CA PHE A 55 11.57 10.76 16.02
C PHE A 55 11.75 11.64 17.25
N LYS A 56 10.73 12.43 17.62
CA LYS A 56 10.69 13.22 18.87
C LYS A 56 10.03 12.46 20.03
N GLY A 57 9.83 11.15 19.92
CA GLY A 57 9.23 10.30 20.96
C GLY A 57 7.71 10.15 20.85
N GLY A 58 7.09 10.65 19.78
CA GLY A 58 5.69 10.39 19.47
C GLY A 58 5.46 8.96 18.97
N PRO A 59 4.20 8.50 18.88
CA PRO A 59 3.87 7.18 18.38
C PRO A 59 4.25 7.03 16.90
N ALA A 60 4.45 5.78 16.46
CA ALA A 60 4.68 5.48 15.04
C ALA A 60 3.47 5.96 14.20
N PRO A 61 3.70 6.63 13.06
CA PRO A 61 2.62 7.18 12.23
C PRO A 61 1.86 6.09 11.45
N VAL A 62 2.40 4.86 11.43
CA VAL A 62 1.85 3.65 10.82
C VAL A 62 2.16 2.52 11.78
N ALA A 63 1.22 1.59 11.99
CA ALA A 63 1.45 0.46 12.89
C ALA A 63 2.50 -0.49 12.27
N PRO A 64 3.42 -1.07 13.08
CA PRO A 64 4.39 -2.04 12.56
C PRO A 64 3.73 -3.19 11.78
N GLU A 65 2.56 -3.65 12.25
CA GLU A 65 1.79 -4.73 11.65
C GLU A 65 1.31 -4.37 10.23
N GLU A 66 0.93 -3.12 9.98
CA GLU A 66 0.55 -2.64 8.63
C GLU A 66 1.76 -2.66 7.69
N THR A 67 2.95 -2.32 8.20
CA THR A 67 4.18 -2.39 7.41
C THR A 67 4.53 -3.84 7.04
N LEU A 68 4.40 -4.76 7.99
CA LEU A 68 4.61 -6.19 7.76
C LEU A 68 3.59 -6.78 6.77
N GLU A 69 2.31 -6.39 6.86
CA GLU A 69 1.28 -6.81 5.90
C GLU A 69 1.61 -6.33 4.47
N ILE A 70 2.10 -5.09 4.31
CA ILE A 70 2.55 -4.57 3.01
C ILE A 70 3.71 -5.40 2.46
N MET A 71 4.70 -5.75 3.29
CA MET A 71 5.83 -6.60 2.90
C MET A 71 5.35 -7.99 2.46
N ALA A 72 4.47 -8.61 3.25
CA ALA A 72 3.87 -9.91 2.92
C ALA A 72 3.09 -9.88 1.60
N PHE A 73 2.37 -8.79 1.31
CA PHE A 73 1.68 -8.64 0.04
C PHE A 73 2.66 -8.60 -1.15
N MET A 74 3.77 -7.86 -1.01
CA MET A 74 4.80 -7.82 -2.05
C MET A 74 5.46 -9.19 -2.26
N GLU A 75 5.75 -9.91 -1.18
CA GLU A 75 6.32 -11.25 -1.24
C GLU A 75 5.37 -12.28 -1.88
N ALA A 76 4.09 -12.28 -1.48
CA ALA A 76 3.07 -13.13 -2.08
C ALA A 76 2.88 -12.84 -3.57
N ALA A 77 2.96 -11.57 -3.99
CA ALA A 77 2.89 -11.19 -5.39
C ALA A 77 4.09 -11.71 -6.20
N LEU A 78 5.31 -11.62 -5.65
CA LEU A 78 6.52 -12.17 -6.27
C LEU A 78 6.45 -13.70 -6.38
N LEU A 79 5.98 -14.39 -5.35
CA LEU A 79 5.81 -15.84 -5.39
C LEU A 79 4.72 -16.25 -6.40
N SER A 80 3.62 -15.52 -6.46
CA SER A 80 2.53 -15.73 -7.42
C SER A 80 3.00 -15.59 -8.86
N GLU A 81 3.84 -14.59 -9.15
CA GLU A 81 4.48 -14.43 -10.46
C GLU A 81 5.32 -15.67 -10.80
N LYS A 82 6.19 -16.09 -9.87
CA LYS A 82 7.12 -17.22 -10.07
C LYS A 82 6.41 -18.56 -10.25
N GLU A 83 5.31 -18.80 -9.53
CA GLU A 83 4.63 -20.10 -9.49
C GLU A 83 3.37 -20.16 -10.37
N HIS A 84 2.97 -19.05 -10.99
CA HIS A 84 1.78 -18.94 -11.83
C HIS A 84 0.49 -19.41 -11.14
N ARG A 85 0.36 -19.16 -9.83
CA ARG A 85 -0.84 -19.48 -9.04
C ARG A 85 -1.17 -18.38 -8.06
N GLU A 86 -2.37 -18.44 -7.49
CA GLU A 86 -2.73 -17.62 -6.33
C GLU A 86 -1.90 -18.03 -5.10
N VAL A 87 -1.41 -17.03 -4.36
CA VAL A 87 -0.65 -17.19 -3.11
C VAL A 87 -1.35 -16.37 -2.04
N ALA A 88 -1.82 -17.01 -0.97
CA ALA A 88 -2.47 -16.33 0.14
C ALA A 88 -1.42 -15.69 1.07
N LEU A 89 -1.74 -14.52 1.66
CA LEU A 89 -0.83 -13.83 2.60
C LEU A 89 -0.38 -14.73 3.76
N LYS A 90 -1.26 -15.61 4.24
CA LYS A 90 -0.96 -16.59 5.31
C LYS A 90 0.12 -17.62 4.94
N GLU A 91 0.45 -17.78 3.65
CA GLU A 91 1.52 -18.70 3.22
C GLU A 91 2.90 -18.07 3.46
N VAL A 92 3.03 -16.75 3.27
CA VAL A 92 4.30 -16.01 3.43
C VAL A 92 4.48 -15.45 4.85
N MET A 93 3.38 -15.18 5.56
CA MET A 93 3.42 -14.69 6.95
C MET A 93 3.65 -15.80 8.00
N LYS A 94 3.78 -17.07 7.59
CA LYS A 94 4.12 -18.17 8.49
C LYS A 94 5.64 -18.18 8.73
N ASN A 95 6.08 -17.38 9.70
CA ASN A 95 7.35 -17.54 10.41
C ASN A 95 7.15 -17.13 11.86
#